data_AF-A0A2D6Q9L4-F1
#
_entry.id   AF-A0A2D6Q9L4-F1
#
_cell.length_a   1.000
_cell.length_b   1.000
_cell.length_c   1.000
_cell.angle_alpha   90.00
_cell.angle_beta   90.00
_cell.angle_gamma   90.00
#
_symmetry.space_group_name_H-M   'P 1'
#
loop_
_entity.id
_entity.type
_entity.pdbx_description
1 polymer ?
#
loop_
_entity_poly.entity_id
_entity_poly.type
_entity_poly.pdbx_seq_one_letter_code
_entity_poly.pdbx_strand_id
1 'polypeptide(L)'
;MENKTKIDQLYECLNNDLLYENYSELTENTGDLTEGLALQYVSLAETIRDRELLFVKRLTKVASHRLKNHPDSILEKLFSFNIDGAKMCGLRDYSEEGIPEDNCMVIKGHFFSHAGTDAYHIYQRQDHDLGWAQRSYDANSRASSSLANLRPLESARTSFFAAEMARKLYYATNNSIWLKRAKKGYISALNGDVAGSGDLEDDLIERANNALRYIRKKRQGNRGNGGRSGRYNRRRRADKRKRKINLD
;
A
#
# COMPACT_ATOMS: atom_id res chain seq x y z
N MET A 1 -20.06 30.60 -2.40
CA MET A 1 -19.10 31.43 -3.18
C MET A 1 -17.79 31.61 -2.43
N GLU A 2 -17.82 32.01 -1.16
CA GLU A 2 -16.61 32.29 -0.35
C GLU A 2 -15.60 31.14 -0.27
N ASN A 3 -16.06 29.89 -0.12
CA ASN A 3 -15.18 28.72 -0.09
C ASN A 3 -14.45 28.47 -1.42
N LYS A 4 -15.10 28.72 -2.57
CA LYS A 4 -14.48 28.51 -3.88
C LYS A 4 -13.34 29.52 -4.09
N THR A 5 -13.61 30.79 -3.81
CA THR A 5 -12.60 31.85 -3.88
C THR A 5 -11.41 31.56 -2.97
N LYS A 6 -11.64 31.07 -1.76
CA LYS A 6 -10.57 30.68 -0.83
C LYS A 6 -9.75 29.50 -1.32
N ILE A 7 -10.39 28.48 -1.89
CA ILE A 7 -9.68 27.32 -2.48
C ILE A 7 -8.83 27.76 -3.68
N ASP A 8 -9.34 28.65 -4.52
CA ASP A 8 -8.60 29.17 -5.67
C ASP A 8 -7.40 30.03 -5.21
N GLN A 9 -7.56 30.85 -4.17
CA GLN A 9 -6.43 31.57 -3.55
C GLN A 9 -5.36 30.61 -2.99
N LEU A 10 -5.78 29.55 -2.29
CA LEU A 10 -4.85 28.55 -1.77
C LEU A 10 -4.14 27.80 -2.90
N TYR A 11 -4.85 27.49 -3.99
CA TYR A 11 -4.27 26.90 -5.18
C TYR A 11 -3.14 27.78 -5.73
N GLU A 12 -3.40 29.06 -5.97
CA GLU A 12 -2.40 29.99 -6.51
C GLU A 12 -1.19 30.13 -5.56
N CYS A 13 -1.42 30.29 -4.26
CA CYS A 13 -0.33 30.38 -3.28
C CYS A 13 0.55 29.12 -3.25
N LEU A 14 -0.07 27.94 -3.32
CA LEU A 14 0.63 26.67 -3.27
C LEU A 14 1.35 26.34 -4.58
N ASN A 15 0.76 26.70 -5.72
CA ASN A 15 1.31 26.39 -7.05
C ASN A 15 2.42 27.37 -7.48
N ASN A 16 2.55 28.52 -6.79
CA ASN A 16 3.65 29.47 -6.98
C ASN A 16 4.95 28.99 -6.29
N ASP A 17 5.50 27.88 -6.79
CA ASP A 17 6.73 27.19 -6.39
C ASP A 17 6.78 26.63 -4.96
N LEU A 18 5.89 27.05 -4.06
CA LEU A 18 5.90 26.64 -2.66
C LEU A 18 5.81 25.11 -2.48
N LEU A 19 4.89 24.46 -3.21
CA LEU A 19 4.79 23.00 -3.24
C LEU A 19 5.99 22.32 -3.90
N TYR A 20 6.62 22.96 -4.89
CA TYR A 20 7.76 22.40 -5.60
C TYR A 20 9.02 22.40 -4.71
N GLU A 21 9.30 23.51 -4.03
CA GLU A 21 10.42 23.66 -3.09
C GLU A 21 10.36 22.65 -1.95
N ASN A 22 9.15 22.34 -1.47
CA ASN A 22 8.92 21.45 -0.33
C ASN A 22 8.54 20.02 -0.73
N TYR A 23 8.60 19.68 -2.01
CA TYR A 23 8.12 18.39 -2.54
C TYR A 23 8.88 17.20 -1.96
N SER A 24 10.22 17.27 -1.98
CA SER A 24 11.08 16.17 -1.53
C SER A 24 11.15 16.10 -0.01
N GLU A 25 11.26 17.25 0.65
CA GLU A 25 11.32 17.43 2.10
C GLU A 25 10.82 18.83 2.47
N LEU A 26 10.25 18.99 3.67
CA LEU A 26 9.86 20.30 4.19
C LEU A 26 11.11 21.12 4.54
N THR A 27 11.24 22.29 3.91
CA THR A 27 12.38 23.19 4.16
C THR A 27 12.23 23.92 5.50
N GLU A 28 13.35 24.37 6.08
CA GLU A 28 13.33 25.14 7.33
C GLU A 28 12.58 26.48 7.20
N ASN A 29 12.68 27.12 6.04
CA ASN A 29 12.13 28.47 5.84
C ASN A 29 10.65 28.48 5.50
N THR A 30 10.19 27.54 4.67
CA THR A 30 8.82 27.55 4.13
C THR A 30 8.03 26.28 4.45
N GLY A 31 8.65 25.25 5.04
CA GLY A 31 8.04 23.94 5.25
C GLY A 31 6.77 23.98 6.09
N ASP A 32 6.80 24.62 7.25
CA ASP A 32 5.62 24.68 8.15
C ASP A 32 4.47 25.48 7.52
N LEU A 33 4.76 26.58 6.84
CA LEU A 33 3.77 27.37 6.10
C LEU A 33 3.15 26.53 4.98
N THR A 34 3.99 25.87 4.18
CA THR A 34 3.55 25.08 3.02
C THR A 34 2.68 23.92 3.45
N GLU A 35 3.10 23.18 4.48
CA GLU A 35 2.31 22.09 5.04
C GLU A 35 0.97 22.60 5.57
N GLY A 36 0.97 23.70 6.34
CA GLY A 36 -0.25 24.31 6.86
C GLY A 36 -1.25 24.69 5.76
N LEU A 37 -0.77 25.33 4.69
CA LEU A 37 -1.59 25.70 3.54
C LEU A 37 -2.09 24.48 2.76
N ALA A 38 -1.24 23.47 2.57
CA ALA A 38 -1.60 22.22 1.90
C ALA A 38 -2.69 21.46 2.68
N LEU A 39 -2.55 21.36 4.01
CA LEU A 39 -3.55 20.76 4.88
C LEU A 39 -4.85 21.57 4.88
N GLN A 40 -4.77 22.89 4.86
CA GLN A 40 -5.94 23.75 4.73
C GLN A 40 -6.66 23.51 3.40
N TYR A 41 -5.92 23.44 2.28
CA TYR A 41 -6.49 23.12 0.98
C TYR A 41 -7.19 21.76 1.03
N VAL A 42 -6.52 20.71 1.53
CA VAL A 42 -7.09 19.38 1.67
C VAL A 42 -8.37 19.43 2.51
N SER A 43 -8.38 20.15 3.63
CA SER A 43 -9.56 20.27 4.49
C SER A 43 -10.77 20.90 3.78
N LEU A 44 -10.56 21.89 2.90
CA LEU A 44 -11.62 22.68 2.28
C LEU A 44 -12.10 22.11 0.94
N ALA A 45 -11.20 21.61 0.11
CA ALA A 45 -11.52 21.18 -1.25
C ALA A 45 -12.36 19.89 -1.24
N GLU A 46 -13.48 19.86 -1.97
CA GLU A 46 -14.29 18.63 -2.09
C GLU A 46 -13.70 17.64 -3.10
N THR A 47 -13.03 18.16 -4.11
CA THR A 47 -12.43 17.40 -5.22
C THR A 47 -11.15 18.08 -5.69
N ILE A 48 -10.34 17.31 -6.41
CA ILE A 48 -9.08 17.72 -7.06
C ILE A 48 -9.11 17.51 -8.58
N ARG A 49 -10.23 16.99 -9.11
CA ARG A 49 -10.31 16.54 -10.51
C ARG A 49 -10.25 17.66 -11.53
N ASP A 50 -10.51 18.89 -11.09
CA ASP A 50 -10.44 20.13 -11.86
C ASP A 50 -9.09 20.86 -11.68
N ARG A 51 -8.07 20.17 -11.16
CA ARG A 51 -6.72 20.71 -10.97
C ARG A 51 -5.69 20.00 -11.84
N GLU A 52 -4.55 20.65 -12.04
CA GLU A 52 -3.41 20.12 -12.77
C GLU A 52 -2.84 18.88 -12.08
N LEU A 53 -2.39 17.90 -12.87
CA LEU A 53 -1.93 16.62 -12.33
C LEU A 53 -0.71 16.78 -11.41
N LEU A 54 0.24 17.63 -11.82
CA LEU A 54 1.45 17.89 -11.04
C LEU A 54 1.15 18.66 -9.76
N PHE A 55 0.22 19.62 -9.80
CA PHE A 55 -0.26 20.28 -8.58
C PHE A 55 -0.79 19.25 -7.58
N VAL A 56 -1.70 18.38 -8.02
CA VAL A 56 -2.29 17.35 -7.17
C VAL A 56 -1.21 16.43 -6.60
N LYS A 57 -0.27 15.98 -7.44
CA LYS A 57 0.83 15.11 -7.02
C LYS A 57 1.67 15.75 -5.91
N ARG A 58 2.03 17.03 -6.08
CA ARG A 58 2.85 17.75 -5.10
C ARG A 58 2.05 18.03 -3.82
N LEU A 59 0.79 18.47 -3.96
CA LEU A 59 -0.12 18.73 -2.85
C LEU A 59 -0.23 17.50 -1.93
N THR A 60 -0.58 16.34 -2.48
CA THR A 60 -0.78 15.14 -1.65
C THR A 60 0.53 14.64 -1.06
N LYS A 61 1.65 14.77 -1.76
CA LYS A 61 2.98 14.42 -1.23
C LYS A 61 3.38 15.32 -0.06
N VAL A 62 3.27 16.64 -0.22
CA VAL A 62 3.64 17.62 0.81
C VAL A 62 2.76 17.50 2.05
N ALA A 63 1.45 17.40 1.84
CA ALA A 63 0.48 17.17 2.92
C ALA A 63 0.65 15.81 3.63
N SER A 64 1.54 14.94 3.12
CA SER A 64 1.84 13.63 3.70
C SER A 64 3.21 13.54 4.38
N HIS A 65 3.96 14.64 4.52
CA HIS A 65 5.28 14.59 5.17
C HIS A 65 5.19 14.22 6.66
N ARG A 66 4.19 14.75 7.39
CA ARG A 66 4.00 14.47 8.83
C ARG A 66 2.68 13.72 9.12
N LEU A 67 2.33 12.72 8.29
CA LEU A 67 1.10 11.90 8.40
C LEU A 67 0.74 11.45 9.82
N LYS A 68 1.76 11.08 10.62
CA LYS A 68 1.58 10.63 12.00
C LYS A 68 0.86 11.64 12.90
N ASN A 69 0.92 12.93 12.57
CA ASN A 69 0.36 14.03 13.36
C ASN A 69 -1.02 14.50 12.85
N HIS A 70 -1.45 14.05 11.67
CA HIS A 70 -2.72 14.49 11.08
C HIS A 70 -3.92 13.75 11.69
N PRO A 71 -5.10 14.39 11.82
CA PRO A 71 -6.32 13.69 12.22
C PRO A 71 -6.78 12.73 11.13
N ASP A 72 -7.55 11.70 11.50
CA ASP A 72 -8.01 10.66 10.57
C ASP A 72 -8.84 11.23 9.42
N SER A 73 -9.64 12.28 9.66
CA SER A 73 -10.40 12.96 8.60
C SER A 73 -9.54 13.51 7.47
N ILE A 74 -8.33 13.99 7.79
CA ILE A 74 -7.36 14.45 6.79
C ILE A 74 -6.76 13.25 6.05
N LEU A 75 -6.42 12.18 6.75
CA LEU A 75 -5.90 10.96 6.11
C LEU A 75 -6.92 10.33 5.15
N GLU A 76 -8.20 10.30 5.51
CA GLU A 76 -9.27 9.80 4.65
C GLU A 76 -9.42 10.64 3.38
N LYS A 77 -9.21 11.95 3.52
CA LYS A 77 -9.27 12.90 2.41
C LYS A 77 -8.03 12.80 1.50
N LEU A 78 -6.85 12.67 2.08
CA LEU A 78 -5.60 12.38 1.36
C LEU A 78 -5.69 11.05 0.61
N PHE A 79 -6.21 10.01 1.25
CA PHE A 79 -6.48 8.72 0.59
C PHE A 79 -7.38 8.93 -0.64
N SER A 80 -8.48 9.66 -0.47
CA SER A 80 -9.43 9.91 -1.56
C SER A 80 -8.81 10.73 -2.69
N PHE A 81 -8.03 11.77 -2.38
CA PHE A 81 -7.32 12.58 -3.35
C PHE A 81 -6.26 11.76 -4.09
N ASN A 82 -5.49 10.93 -3.40
CA ASN A 82 -4.52 10.04 -4.03
C ASN A 82 -5.21 9.04 -4.97
N ILE A 83 -6.35 8.46 -4.58
CA ILE A 83 -7.12 7.58 -5.47
C ILE A 83 -7.65 8.33 -6.70
N ASP A 84 -8.11 9.57 -6.55
CA ASP A 84 -8.61 10.36 -7.67
C ASP A 84 -7.49 10.86 -8.58
N GLY A 85 -6.34 11.26 -8.04
CA GLY A 85 -5.13 11.60 -8.82
C GLY A 85 -4.64 10.41 -9.66
N ALA A 86 -4.68 9.19 -9.12
CA ALA A 86 -4.36 7.99 -9.89
C ALA A 86 -5.34 7.73 -11.04
N LYS A 87 -6.62 8.10 -10.90
CA LYS A 87 -7.60 8.00 -11.98
C LYS A 87 -7.35 9.06 -13.05
N MET A 88 -6.97 10.28 -12.65
CA MET A 88 -6.67 11.39 -13.56
C MET A 88 -5.61 11.00 -14.59
N CYS A 89 -4.59 10.23 -14.19
CA CYS A 89 -3.50 9.73 -15.05
C CYS A 89 -3.93 8.88 -16.28
N GLY A 90 -5.22 8.62 -16.48
CA GLY A 90 -5.73 7.93 -17.68
C GLY A 90 -6.96 8.59 -18.31
N LEU A 91 -7.30 9.82 -17.91
CA LEU A 91 -8.51 10.50 -18.40
C LEU A 91 -8.25 11.44 -19.58
N ARG A 92 -7.02 11.88 -19.79
CA ARG A 92 -6.63 12.73 -20.92
C ARG A 92 -5.16 12.53 -21.27
N ASP A 93 -4.78 13.02 -22.45
CA ASP A 93 -3.38 13.19 -22.81
C ASP A 93 -2.79 14.38 -22.03
N TYR A 94 -1.64 14.17 -21.41
CA TYR A 94 -0.89 15.16 -20.65
C TYR A 94 0.38 15.62 -21.39
N SER A 95 0.51 15.28 -22.67
CA SER A 95 1.64 15.67 -23.52
C SER A 95 1.79 17.20 -23.61
N GLU A 96 0.69 17.95 -23.65
CA GLU A 96 0.67 19.42 -23.62
C GLU A 96 1.18 20.02 -22.30
N GLU A 97 1.08 19.26 -21.19
CA GLU A 97 1.66 19.61 -19.88
C GLU A 97 3.12 19.12 -19.75
N GLY A 98 3.71 18.58 -20.82
CA GLY A 98 5.07 18.06 -20.81
C GLY A 98 5.23 16.74 -20.03
N ILE A 99 4.15 15.97 -19.85
CA ILE A 99 4.17 14.70 -19.10
C ILE A 99 4.00 13.53 -20.10
N PRO A 100 5.09 12.82 -20.45
CA PRO A 100 5.01 11.61 -21.26
C PRO A 100 4.16 10.51 -20.60
N GLU A 101 3.63 9.59 -21.41
CA GLU A 101 2.80 8.46 -20.94
C GLU A 101 3.49 7.64 -19.83
N ASP A 102 4.78 7.34 -19.99
CA ASP A 102 5.56 6.63 -18.97
C ASP A 102 5.63 7.40 -17.65
N ASN A 103 5.81 8.72 -17.70
CA ASN A 103 5.78 9.55 -16.49
C ASN A 103 4.39 9.56 -15.86
N CYS A 104 3.33 9.56 -16.67
CA CYS A 104 1.96 9.46 -16.18
C CYS A 104 1.72 8.13 -15.44
N MET A 105 2.27 7.02 -15.96
CA MET A 105 2.23 5.71 -15.29
C MET A 105 3.03 5.67 -13.99
N VAL A 106 4.18 6.34 -13.94
CA VAL A 106 4.96 6.50 -12.69
C VAL A 106 4.18 7.33 -11.66
N ILE A 107 3.61 8.46 -12.08
CA ILE A 107 2.79 9.33 -11.21
C ILE A 107 1.59 8.56 -10.65
N LYS A 108 0.90 7.79 -11.50
CA LYS A 108 -0.18 6.89 -11.09
C LYS A 108 0.26 5.88 -10.02
N GLY A 109 1.44 5.31 -10.20
CA GLY A 109 2.07 4.42 -9.22
C GLY A 109 2.32 5.12 -7.88
N HIS A 110 2.85 6.35 -7.90
CA HIS A 110 3.10 7.16 -6.70
C HIS A 110 1.80 7.48 -5.96
N PHE A 111 0.75 7.89 -6.66
CA PHE A 111 -0.56 8.13 -6.05
C PHE A 111 -1.10 6.89 -5.33
N PHE A 112 -1.07 5.72 -5.98
CA PHE A 112 -1.51 4.49 -5.34
C PHE A 112 -0.64 4.08 -4.14
N SER A 113 0.67 4.33 -4.20
CA SER A 113 1.59 4.06 -3.09
C SER A 113 1.26 4.94 -1.87
N HIS A 114 1.02 6.23 -2.10
CA HIS A 114 0.61 7.17 -1.05
C HIS A 114 -0.75 6.81 -0.46
N ALA A 115 -1.77 6.52 -1.29
CA ALA A 115 -3.06 6.02 -0.81
C ALA A 115 -2.91 4.73 0.04
N GLY A 116 -2.00 3.83 -0.35
CA GLY A 116 -1.70 2.63 0.42
C GLY A 116 -1.13 2.93 1.81
N THR A 117 -0.33 3.98 1.91
CA THR A 117 0.28 4.48 3.16
C THR A 117 -0.75 5.16 4.04
N ASP A 118 -1.60 6.02 3.48
CA ASP A 118 -2.69 6.69 4.20
C ASP A 118 -3.64 5.66 4.82
N ALA A 119 -4.09 4.69 4.03
CA ALA A 119 -4.96 3.61 4.48
C ALA A 119 -4.30 2.74 5.56
N TYR A 120 -2.99 2.51 5.49
CA TYR A 120 -2.26 1.80 6.54
C TYR A 120 -2.26 2.58 7.86
N HIS A 121 -2.03 3.90 7.81
CA HIS A 121 -2.06 4.74 9.01
C HIS A 121 -3.44 4.75 9.67
N ILE A 122 -4.51 4.87 8.88
CA ILE A 122 -5.89 4.81 9.41
C ILE A 122 -6.17 3.45 10.02
N TYR A 123 -5.79 2.35 9.34
CA TYR A 123 -5.91 1.00 9.88
C TYR A 123 -5.25 0.83 11.26
N GLN A 124 -4.06 1.40 11.46
CA GLN A 124 -3.36 1.33 12.75
C GLN A 124 -4.07 2.12 13.87
N ARG A 125 -4.84 3.15 13.52
CA ARG A 125 -5.50 4.05 14.48
C ARG A 125 -6.93 3.65 14.79
N GLN A 126 -7.66 3.12 13.81
CA GLN A 126 -9.06 2.70 13.94
C GLN A 126 -9.17 1.22 14.30
N ASP A 127 -8.54 0.82 15.41
CA ASP A 127 -8.64 -0.53 15.98
C ASP A 127 -8.46 -1.69 14.98
N HIS A 128 -7.60 -1.50 13.98
CA HIS A 128 -7.36 -2.49 12.94
C HIS A 128 -8.58 -2.80 12.07
N ASP A 129 -9.38 -1.79 11.71
CA ASP A 129 -10.49 -1.93 10.75
C ASP A 129 -10.05 -2.60 9.44
N LEU A 130 -10.61 -3.79 9.19
CA LEU A 130 -10.27 -4.61 8.03
C LEU A 130 -10.60 -3.94 6.69
N GLY A 131 -11.56 -3.00 6.66
CA GLY A 131 -11.86 -2.18 5.49
C GLY A 131 -10.65 -1.36 5.05
N TRP A 132 -9.96 -0.73 5.99
CA TRP A 132 -8.74 0.04 5.71
C TRP A 132 -7.55 -0.84 5.36
N ALA A 133 -7.43 -2.02 6.00
CA ALA A 133 -6.42 -3.00 5.59
C ALA A 133 -6.61 -3.45 4.14
N GLN A 134 -7.85 -3.69 3.71
CA GLN A 134 -8.16 -4.05 2.33
C GLN A 134 -7.85 -2.90 1.35
N ARG A 135 -8.22 -1.66 1.70
CA ARG A 135 -7.89 -0.47 0.89
C ARG A 135 -6.38 -0.29 0.73
N SER A 136 -5.61 -0.48 1.81
CA SER A 136 -4.15 -0.42 1.77
C SER A 136 -3.56 -1.52 0.87
N TYR A 137 -4.08 -2.75 0.95
CA TYR A 137 -3.71 -3.84 0.03
C TYR A 137 -3.98 -3.49 -1.43
N ASP A 138 -5.20 -3.06 -1.75
CA ASP A 138 -5.64 -2.81 -3.12
C ASP A 138 -4.84 -1.66 -3.75
N ALA A 139 -4.59 -0.58 -2.99
CA ALA A 139 -3.79 0.55 -3.44
C ALA A 139 -2.33 0.13 -3.70
N ASN A 140 -1.66 -0.52 -2.74
CA ASN A 140 -0.28 -0.97 -2.94
C ASN A 140 -0.14 -1.99 -4.09
N SER A 141 -1.12 -2.89 -4.29
CA SER A 141 -1.12 -3.83 -5.40
C SER A 141 -1.22 -3.13 -6.76
N ARG A 142 -2.00 -2.05 -6.85
CA ARG A 142 -2.12 -1.22 -8.06
C ARG A 142 -0.86 -0.38 -8.29
N ALA A 143 -0.25 0.14 -7.23
CA ALA A 143 1.03 0.84 -7.29
C ALA A 143 2.10 -0.06 -7.89
N SER A 144 2.26 -1.27 -7.34
CA SER A 144 3.23 -2.25 -7.85
C SER A 144 3.00 -2.56 -9.32
N SER A 145 1.75 -2.78 -9.72
CA SER A 145 1.43 -3.09 -11.11
C SER A 145 1.73 -1.92 -12.06
N SER A 146 1.50 -0.68 -11.64
CA SER A 146 1.78 0.52 -12.44
C SER A 146 3.27 0.78 -12.61
N LEU A 147 4.09 0.40 -11.62
CA LEU A 147 5.53 0.66 -11.57
C LEU A 147 6.38 -0.49 -12.12
N ALA A 148 5.80 -1.66 -12.39
CA ALA A 148 6.55 -2.91 -12.63
C ALA A 148 7.65 -2.80 -13.69
N ASN A 149 7.37 -2.12 -14.81
CA ASN A 149 8.30 -2.01 -15.94
C ASN A 149 9.17 -0.75 -15.89
N LEU A 150 8.72 0.30 -15.18
CA LEU A 150 9.33 1.63 -15.21
C LEU A 150 10.18 1.92 -13.96
N ARG A 151 9.77 1.37 -12.81
CA ARG A 151 10.44 1.51 -11.50
C ARG A 151 10.40 0.18 -10.74
N PRO A 152 11.18 -0.84 -11.16
CA PRO A 152 11.09 -2.20 -10.59
C PRO A 152 11.32 -2.27 -9.08
N LEU A 153 12.24 -1.46 -8.54
CA LEU A 153 12.51 -1.40 -7.09
C LEU A 153 11.32 -0.86 -6.30
N GLU A 154 10.72 0.25 -6.75
CA GLU A 154 9.51 0.80 -6.13
C GLU A 154 8.32 -0.15 -6.26
N SER A 155 8.23 -0.87 -7.40
CA SER A 155 7.23 -1.91 -7.60
C SER A 155 7.40 -3.07 -6.62
N ALA A 156 8.63 -3.52 -6.37
CA ALA A 156 8.93 -4.56 -5.40
C ALA A 156 8.55 -4.14 -3.97
N ARG A 157 8.90 -2.90 -3.59
CA ARG A 157 8.56 -2.33 -2.27
C ARG A 157 7.05 -2.26 -2.04
N THR A 158 6.29 -1.79 -3.02
CA THR A 158 4.82 -1.73 -2.93
C THR A 158 4.19 -3.12 -2.94
N SER A 159 4.75 -4.08 -3.69
CA SER A 159 4.38 -5.50 -3.61
C SER A 159 4.55 -6.09 -2.22
N PHE A 160 5.63 -5.74 -1.51
CA PHE A 160 5.87 -6.15 -0.13
C PHE A 160 4.79 -5.58 0.82
N PHE A 161 4.48 -4.28 0.72
CA PHE A 161 3.45 -3.68 1.56
C PHE A 161 2.07 -4.29 1.33
N ALA A 162 1.70 -4.56 0.07
CA ALA A 162 0.50 -5.33 -0.25
C ALA A 162 0.55 -6.73 0.41
N ALA A 163 1.69 -7.42 0.36
CA ALA A 163 1.84 -8.74 0.97
C ALA A 163 1.63 -8.73 2.49
N GLU A 164 2.17 -7.72 3.19
CA GLU A 164 1.97 -7.55 4.63
C GLU A 164 0.50 -7.33 4.99
N MET A 165 -0.23 -6.49 4.22
CA MET A 165 -1.66 -6.27 4.46
C MET A 165 -2.48 -7.53 4.17
N ALA A 166 -2.20 -8.23 3.07
CA ALA A 166 -2.84 -9.51 2.78
C ALA A 166 -2.56 -10.55 3.89
N ARG A 167 -1.36 -10.56 4.47
CA ARG A 167 -1.03 -11.44 5.60
C ARG A 167 -1.87 -11.09 6.84
N LYS A 168 -1.99 -9.81 7.18
CA LYS A 168 -2.85 -9.35 8.30
C LYS A 168 -4.31 -9.74 8.09
N LEU A 169 -4.86 -9.49 6.90
CA LEU A 169 -6.22 -9.89 6.53
C LEU A 169 -6.44 -11.40 6.64
N TYR A 170 -5.45 -12.22 6.26
CA TYR A 170 -5.54 -13.66 6.45
C TYR A 170 -5.66 -14.06 7.93
N TYR A 171 -4.90 -13.44 8.83
CA TYR A 171 -5.00 -13.76 10.26
C TYR A 171 -6.33 -13.33 10.87
N ALA A 172 -6.85 -12.17 10.47
CA ALA A 172 -8.12 -11.66 10.97
C ALA A 172 -9.32 -12.47 10.47
N THR A 173 -9.28 -12.96 9.22
CA THR A 173 -10.45 -13.59 8.56
C THR A 173 -10.34 -15.10 8.39
N ASN A 174 -9.13 -15.67 8.56
CA ASN A 174 -8.76 -17.03 8.18
C ASN A 174 -9.06 -17.38 6.70
N ASN A 175 -9.26 -16.38 5.82
CA ASN A 175 -9.57 -16.60 4.41
C ASN A 175 -8.29 -16.89 3.60
N SER A 176 -8.22 -18.11 3.05
CA SER A 176 -7.04 -18.59 2.33
C SER A 176 -6.67 -17.81 1.06
N ILE A 177 -7.59 -17.01 0.49
CA ILE A 177 -7.30 -16.13 -0.64
C ILE A 177 -6.25 -15.08 -0.23
N TRP A 178 -6.38 -14.51 0.97
CA TRP A 178 -5.43 -13.54 1.49
C TRP A 178 -4.04 -14.15 1.70
N LEU A 179 -3.96 -15.40 2.16
CA LEU A 179 -2.70 -16.12 2.26
C LEU A 179 -2.03 -16.35 0.89
N LYS A 180 -2.82 -16.65 -0.15
CA LYS A 180 -2.32 -16.79 -1.53
C LYS A 180 -1.80 -15.45 -2.06
N ARG A 181 -2.54 -14.34 -1.82
CA ARG A 181 -2.16 -12.98 -2.20
C ARG A 181 -0.87 -12.53 -1.50
N ALA A 182 -0.76 -12.75 -0.19
CA ALA A 182 0.46 -12.48 0.58
C ALA A 182 1.67 -13.20 -0.01
N LYS A 183 1.54 -14.52 -0.27
CA LYS A 183 2.61 -15.30 -0.89
C LYS A 183 3.03 -14.73 -2.25
N LYS A 184 2.07 -14.37 -3.10
CA LYS A 184 2.35 -13.78 -4.43
C LYS A 184 3.12 -12.47 -4.28
N GLY A 185 2.66 -11.57 -3.41
CA GLY A 185 3.30 -10.27 -3.19
C GLY A 185 4.74 -10.39 -2.68
N TYR A 186 5.02 -11.28 -1.70
CA TYR A 186 6.41 -11.50 -1.25
C TYR A 186 7.31 -12.05 -2.36
N ILE A 187 6.81 -12.95 -3.22
CA ILE A 187 7.60 -13.45 -4.36
C ILE A 187 7.87 -12.33 -5.35
N SER A 188 6.86 -11.51 -5.68
CA SER A 188 7.03 -10.34 -6.55
C SER A 188 8.03 -9.35 -5.97
N ALA A 189 8.03 -9.12 -4.66
CA ALA A 189 9.00 -8.26 -3.99
C ALA A 189 10.44 -8.81 -4.09
N LEU A 190 10.62 -10.12 -3.93
CA LEU A 190 11.94 -10.76 -4.02
C LEU A 190 12.47 -10.89 -5.46
N ASN A 191 11.59 -10.86 -6.46
CA ASN A 191 11.96 -10.97 -7.87
C ASN A 191 12.29 -9.62 -8.52
N GLY A 192 11.98 -8.49 -7.87
CA GLY A 192 12.54 -7.21 -8.30
C GLY A 192 14.06 -7.31 -8.22
N ASP A 193 14.78 -6.94 -9.27
CA ASP A 193 16.23 -7.08 -9.31
C ASP A 193 16.86 -6.12 -8.27
N VAL A 194 17.17 -6.64 -7.08
CA VAL A 194 17.77 -5.91 -5.95
C VAL A 194 19.30 -6.04 -5.95
N ALA A 195 19.91 -6.37 -7.09
CA ALA A 195 21.36 -6.43 -7.22
C ALA A 195 21.98 -5.06 -6.88
N GLY A 196 22.58 -4.95 -5.68
CA GLY A 196 23.17 -3.72 -5.16
C GLY A 196 22.29 -2.93 -4.17
N SER A 197 21.31 -3.57 -3.56
CA SER A 197 20.38 -2.93 -2.65
C SER A 197 21.01 -2.53 -1.31
N GLY A 198 20.65 -1.36 -0.78
CA GLY A 198 21.15 -0.88 0.50
C GLY A 198 20.47 -1.58 1.68
N ASP A 199 20.86 -1.19 2.90
CA ASP A 199 20.42 -1.83 4.15
C ASP A 199 18.88 -1.96 4.30
N LEU A 200 18.13 -1.02 3.73
CA LEU A 200 16.66 -1.01 3.81
C LEU A 200 16.01 -2.12 2.98
N GLU A 201 16.61 -2.46 1.85
CA GLU A 201 16.11 -3.53 0.99
C GLU A 201 16.46 -4.92 1.54
N ASP A 202 17.61 -5.06 2.20
CA ASP A 202 18.00 -6.29 2.88
C ASP A 202 17.01 -6.66 4.00
N ASP A 203 16.52 -5.69 4.78
CA ASP A 203 15.44 -5.91 5.76
C ASP A 203 14.15 -6.42 5.10
N LEU A 204 13.76 -5.82 3.97
CA LEU A 204 12.55 -6.23 3.23
C LEU A 204 12.68 -7.66 2.70
N ILE A 205 13.85 -8.00 2.14
CA ILE A 205 14.17 -9.35 1.66
C ILE A 205 14.13 -10.35 2.81
N GLU A 206 14.76 -10.04 3.94
CA GLU A 206 14.76 -10.89 5.12
C GLU A 206 13.33 -11.13 5.62
N ARG A 207 12.55 -10.07 5.80
CA ARG A 207 11.15 -10.15 6.27
C ARG A 207 10.28 -10.93 5.29
N ALA A 208 10.44 -10.73 3.99
CA ALA A 208 9.72 -11.49 2.97
C ALA A 208 10.07 -12.98 3.03
N ASN A 209 11.36 -13.31 3.15
CA ASN A 209 11.84 -14.68 3.30
C ASN A 209 11.31 -15.34 4.58
N ASN A 210 11.35 -14.63 5.71
CA ASN A 210 10.81 -15.09 6.99
C ASN A 210 9.30 -15.35 6.92
N ALA A 211 8.55 -14.43 6.31
CA ALA A 211 7.11 -14.60 6.07
C ALA A 211 6.82 -15.82 5.18
N LEU A 212 7.56 -16.00 4.08
CA LEU A 212 7.42 -17.16 3.20
C LEU A 212 7.76 -18.48 3.91
N ARG A 213 8.82 -18.52 4.73
CA ARG A 213 9.16 -19.68 5.57
C ARG A 213 8.02 -20.02 6.52
N TYR A 214 7.45 -19.03 7.19
CA TYR A 214 6.30 -19.23 8.08
C TYR A 214 5.08 -19.78 7.34
N ILE A 215 4.71 -19.19 6.19
CA ILE A 215 3.58 -19.65 5.36
C ILE A 215 3.78 -21.10 4.90
N ARG A 216 5.01 -21.47 4.51
CA ARG A 216 5.38 -22.86 4.16
C ARG A 216 5.22 -23.80 5.35
N LYS A 217 5.73 -23.43 6.55
CA LYS A 217 5.58 -24.22 7.78
C LYS A 217 4.12 -24.41 8.17
N LYS A 218 3.27 -23.38 8.10
CA LYS A 218 1.83 -23.49 8.42
C LYS A 218 1.11 -24.46 7.47
N ARG A 219 1.46 -24.44 6.17
CA ARG A 219 0.96 -25.42 5.20
C ARG A 219 1.44 -26.85 5.51
N GLN A 220 2.70 -27.01 5.95
CA GLN A 220 3.24 -28.31 6.35
C GLN A 220 2.66 -28.83 7.66
N GLY A 221 2.39 -27.95 8.64
CA GLY A 221 1.70 -28.27 9.89
C GLY A 221 0.25 -28.71 9.66
N ASN A 222 -0.46 -28.09 8.71
CA ASN A 222 -1.77 -28.59 8.25
C ASN A 222 -1.68 -29.89 7.41
N ARG A 223 -0.52 -30.20 6.83
CA ARG A 223 -0.21 -31.53 6.28
C ARG A 223 0.28 -32.51 7.36
N GLY A 224 0.43 -32.05 8.61
CA GLY A 224 0.98 -32.79 9.76
C GLY A 224 0.11 -33.92 10.30
N ASN A 225 -1.17 -34.02 9.89
CA ASN A 225 -1.93 -35.26 10.09
C ASN A 225 -1.55 -36.37 9.10
N GLY A 226 -0.63 -36.11 8.16
CA GLY A 226 -0.13 -37.06 7.16
C GLY A 226 1.36 -37.42 7.27
N GLY A 227 2.10 -36.89 8.25
CA GLY A 227 3.51 -37.27 8.48
C GLY A 227 3.66 -38.75 8.90
N ARG A 228 4.89 -39.29 8.92
CA ARG A 228 5.20 -40.68 9.33
C ARG A 228 4.51 -41.08 10.65
N SER A 229 4.40 -40.14 11.59
CA SER A 229 3.65 -40.27 12.86
C SER A 229 2.12 -40.28 12.69
N GLY A 230 1.57 -39.50 11.76
CA GLY A 230 0.14 -39.54 11.39
C GLY A 230 -0.27 -40.81 10.65
N ARG A 231 0.63 -41.37 9.82
CA ARG A 231 0.45 -42.68 9.18
C ARG A 231 0.51 -43.80 10.22
N TYR A 232 1.46 -43.72 11.16
CA TYR A 232 1.58 -44.64 12.30
C TYR A 232 0.34 -44.59 13.21
N ASN A 233 -0.14 -43.40 13.56
CA ASN A 233 -1.34 -43.24 14.40
C ASN A 233 -2.63 -43.69 13.71
N ARG A 234 -2.76 -43.50 12.39
CA ARG A 234 -3.88 -44.07 11.62
C ARG A 234 -3.83 -45.60 11.57
N ARG A 235 -2.65 -46.18 11.33
CA ARG A 235 -2.46 -47.65 11.33
C ARG A 235 -2.76 -48.25 12.71
N ARG A 236 -2.27 -47.64 13.79
CA ARG A 236 -2.56 -48.05 15.17
C ARG A 236 -4.05 -47.98 15.54
N ARG A 237 -4.78 -46.97 15.05
CA ARG A 237 -6.24 -46.87 15.24
C ARG A 237 -7.01 -47.90 14.42
N ALA A 238 -6.58 -48.17 13.17
CA ALA A 238 -7.16 -49.23 12.34
C ALA A 238 -6.91 -50.63 12.95
N ASP A 239 -5.71 -50.89 13.45
CA ASP A 239 -5.36 -52.15 14.11
C ASP A 239 -6.11 -52.34 15.43
N LYS A 240 -6.31 -51.27 16.23
CA LYS A 240 -7.18 -51.31 17.42
C LYS A 240 -8.65 -51.60 17.08
N ARG A 241 -9.15 -51.11 15.93
CA ARG A 241 -10.51 -51.40 15.46
C ARG A 241 -10.65 -52.86 15.00
N LYS A 242 -9.67 -53.37 14.24
CA LYS A 242 -9.64 -54.80 13.86
C LYS A 242 -9.59 -55.74 15.06
N ARG A 243 -8.83 -55.39 16.12
CA ARG A 243 -8.74 -56.19 17.35
C ARG A 243 -9.95 -56.06 18.29
N LYS A 244 -10.83 -55.09 18.06
CA LYS A 244 -12.10 -54.92 18.80
C LYS A 244 -13.31 -55.49 18.08
N ILE A 245 -13.13 -55.97 16.85
CA ILE A 245 -14.13 -56.77 16.16
C ILE A 245 -13.75 -58.23 16.47
N ASN A 246 -14.10 -58.68 17.67
CA ASN A 246 -14.42 -60.09 17.84
C ASN A 246 -15.77 -60.26 17.15
N LEU A 247 -15.77 -61.06 16.10
CA LEU A 247 -16.96 -61.63 15.50
C LEU A 247 -17.49 -62.63 16.53
N ASP A 248 -18.57 -62.27 17.20
CA ASP A 248 -19.62 -63.24 17.47
C ASP A 248 -20.48 -63.35 16.20
#